data_AF-A0A960M7L3-F1
#
_entry.id   AF-A0A960M7L3-F1
#
_cell.length_a   1.000
_cell.length_b   1.000
_cell.length_c   1.000
_cell.angle_alpha   90.00
_cell.angle_beta   90.00
_cell.angle_gamma   90.00
#
_symmetry.space_group_name_H-M   'P 1'
#
loop_
_entity.id
_entity.type
_entity.pdbx_description
1 polymer ?
#
loop_
_entity_poly.entity_id
_entity_poly.type
_entity_poly.pdbx_seq_one_letter_code
_entity_poly.pdbx_strand_id
1 'polypeptide(L)'
;IVTNNLFFFWNPKLKTMLLSILRHSVTAFCLLVHPSYISANPSTMQLHEKNIFSQGGEDGIIEYIFSQIGTSSKYYVEFGAMDGHICSNTKYLREFKGWTGLLIDCNYENHQINLHKHFITAENINALFELHDVPYDLDLLSIDIDGNDFYVWHALDEKYRPRLIVIEYNGNFPPDQNVVIFYNPYHHWDGSSYFGANITAMQQLGRLKGYSLIYADSTGCNLFFIPNELVPHSFTHINDVYTLYQAHHHPKTSDKKMISFEEALNCVKK
;
A
#
# COMPACT_ATOMS: atom_id res chain seq x y z
N ILE A 1 -64.00 3.12 -10.22
CA ILE A 1 -63.28 4.13 -11.04
C ILE A 1 -62.79 5.22 -10.09
N VAL A 2 -61.61 5.01 -9.50
CA VAL A 2 -60.63 6.00 -9.02
C VAL A 2 -59.36 5.17 -8.78
N THR A 3 -58.41 5.23 -9.70
CA THR A 3 -57.06 4.67 -9.52
C THR A 3 -56.12 5.83 -9.20
N ASN A 4 -55.59 5.86 -7.98
CA ASN A 4 -54.58 6.84 -7.59
C ASN A 4 -53.21 6.43 -8.11
N ASN A 5 -52.64 7.35 -8.89
CA ASN A 5 -51.26 7.37 -9.37
C ASN A 5 -50.27 7.52 -8.21
N LEU A 6 -49.14 6.82 -8.30
CA LEU A 6 -47.86 7.30 -7.78
C LEU A 6 -46.75 6.82 -8.73
N PHE A 7 -46.43 7.69 -9.69
CA PHE A 7 -45.23 7.61 -10.50
C PHE A 7 -44.02 7.88 -9.60
N PHE A 8 -43.20 6.86 -9.35
CA PHE A 8 -41.85 7.07 -8.81
C PHE A 8 -40.92 7.45 -9.96
N PHE A 9 -40.41 8.68 -9.92
CA PHE A 9 -39.35 9.16 -10.81
C PHE A 9 -38.09 8.32 -10.60
N TRP A 10 -37.66 7.65 -11.67
CA TRP A 10 -36.42 6.91 -11.76
C TRP A 10 -35.25 7.90 -11.95
N ASN A 11 -34.43 8.11 -10.92
CA ASN A 11 -33.22 8.94 -11.02
C ASN A 11 -31.99 8.03 -11.24
N PRO A 12 -31.37 8.00 -12.44
CA PRO A 12 -30.26 7.11 -12.75
C PRO A 12 -28.95 7.41 -11.99
N LYS A 13 -28.84 8.54 -11.26
CA LYS A 13 -27.66 8.87 -10.46
C LYS A 13 -27.61 8.21 -9.07
N LEU A 14 -28.73 7.66 -8.59
CA LEU A 14 -28.79 6.92 -7.31
C LEU A 14 -28.39 5.44 -7.46
N LYS A 15 -28.36 4.91 -8.69
CA LYS A 15 -27.99 3.51 -8.97
C LYS A 15 -26.48 3.28 -8.86
N THR A 16 -25.67 4.29 -9.18
CA THR A 16 -24.21 4.27 -9.07
C THR A 16 -23.72 4.40 -7.63
N MET A 17 -24.48 5.06 -6.76
CA MET A 17 -24.14 5.20 -5.33
C MET A 17 -24.55 3.96 -4.50
N LEU A 18 -25.62 3.27 -4.91
CA LEU A 18 -26.06 2.00 -4.28
C LEU A 18 -25.26 0.77 -4.74
N LEU A 19 -24.54 0.86 -5.86
CA LEU A 19 -23.67 -0.22 -6.34
C LEU A 19 -22.27 -0.22 -5.70
N SER A 20 -21.84 0.84 -4.99
CA SER A 20 -20.61 0.80 -4.18
C SER A 20 -20.85 0.36 -2.73
N ILE A 21 -22.08 0.49 -2.21
CA ILE A 21 -22.42 0.18 -0.81
C ILE A 21 -22.92 -1.28 -0.63
N LEU A 22 -23.27 -1.99 -1.72
CA LEU A 22 -23.75 -3.39 -1.67
C LEU A 22 -22.69 -4.46 -1.97
N ARG A 23 -21.39 -4.14 -1.96
CA ARG A 23 -20.31 -5.16 -2.02
C ARG A 23 -19.88 -5.71 -0.66
N HIS A 24 -20.42 -5.21 0.45
CA HIS A 24 -20.15 -5.72 1.80
C HIS A 24 -21.27 -6.64 2.29
N SER A 25 -21.40 -7.82 1.69
CA SER A 25 -22.06 -8.98 2.32
C SER A 25 -21.97 -10.22 1.42
N VAL A 26 -20.78 -10.81 1.31
CA VAL A 26 -20.65 -12.24 0.99
C VAL A 26 -19.68 -12.85 1.99
N THR A 27 -20.12 -12.92 3.25
CA THR A 27 -19.49 -13.79 4.24
C THR A 27 -20.07 -15.19 4.06
N ALA A 28 -19.61 -15.91 3.03
CA ALA A 28 -19.66 -17.36 3.00
C ALA A 28 -18.80 -17.90 1.86
N PHE A 29 -17.98 -18.89 2.20
CA PHE A 29 -17.38 -19.90 1.34
C PHE A 29 -15.97 -19.63 0.77
N CYS A 30 -14.96 -19.81 1.63
CA CYS A 30 -13.75 -20.58 1.29
C CYS A 30 -12.95 -20.91 2.57
N LEU A 31 -13.43 -21.87 3.36
CA LEU A 31 -12.61 -22.53 4.39
C LEU A 31 -12.02 -23.81 3.79
N LEU A 32 -10.95 -23.64 3.01
CA LEU A 32 -9.90 -24.64 2.82
C LEU A 32 -8.55 -23.91 2.86
N VAL A 33 -8.34 -23.13 3.93
CA VAL A 33 -7.02 -22.65 4.30
C VAL A 33 -6.39 -23.76 5.13
N HIS A 34 -5.13 -24.12 4.84
CA HIS A 34 -4.37 -25.06 5.65
C HIS A 34 -4.51 -24.71 7.15
N PRO A 35 -4.79 -25.67 8.07
CA PRO A 35 -5.13 -25.38 9.46
C PRO A 35 -4.04 -24.72 10.34
N SER A 36 -2.90 -24.32 9.77
CA SER A 36 -1.69 -23.96 10.51
C SER A 36 -1.42 -22.46 10.66
N TYR A 37 -2.24 -21.56 10.12
CA TYR A 37 -1.87 -20.13 10.01
C TYR A 37 -2.84 -19.12 10.66
N ILE A 38 -3.76 -19.55 11.52
CA ILE A 38 -4.60 -18.60 12.28
C ILE A 38 -4.04 -18.51 13.71
N SER A 39 -3.27 -17.45 13.99
CA SER A 39 -3.03 -17.01 15.37
C SER A 39 -4.39 -16.67 15.99
N ALA A 40 -4.76 -17.38 17.06
CA ALA A 40 -6.06 -17.22 17.72
C ALA A 40 -6.21 -15.87 18.47
N ASN A 41 -5.13 -15.06 18.56
CA ASN A 41 -5.14 -13.72 19.15
C ASN A 41 -4.54 -12.70 18.17
N PRO A 42 -5.13 -11.49 18.06
CA PRO A 42 -4.56 -10.43 17.25
C PRO A 42 -3.20 -9.99 17.81
N SER A 43 -2.27 -9.66 16.92
CA SER A 43 -0.97 -9.11 17.31
C SER A 43 -1.14 -7.72 17.95
N THR A 44 -0.14 -7.26 18.70
CA THR A 44 -0.15 -5.89 19.24
C THR A 44 -0.29 -4.84 18.14
N MET A 45 0.34 -5.07 16.97
CA MET A 45 0.16 -4.21 15.80
C MET A 45 -1.29 -4.17 15.35
N GLN A 46 -1.90 -5.34 15.14
CA GLN A 46 -3.28 -5.45 14.64
C GLN A 46 -4.31 -4.75 15.53
N LEU A 47 -4.09 -4.71 16.85
CA LEU A 47 -4.97 -3.98 17.79
C LEU A 47 -4.97 -2.46 17.58
N HIS A 48 -3.98 -1.91 16.87
CA HIS A 48 -3.86 -0.49 16.56
C HIS A 48 -4.41 -0.13 15.18
N GLU A 49 -4.88 -1.09 14.37
CA GLU A 49 -5.51 -0.77 13.08
C GLU A 49 -6.73 0.13 13.26
N LYS A 50 -6.76 1.23 12.50
CA LYS A 50 -7.85 2.19 12.54
C LYS A 50 -7.97 2.89 11.20
N ASN A 51 -9.20 2.97 10.68
CA ASN A 51 -9.53 3.72 9.49
C ASN A 51 -10.15 5.07 9.86
N ILE A 52 -9.43 6.14 9.57
CA ILE A 52 -9.95 7.51 9.57
C ILE A 52 -10.13 7.97 8.13
N PHE A 53 -9.08 7.84 7.30
CA PHE A 53 -9.11 8.11 5.87
C PHE A 53 -8.48 7.02 5.00
N SER A 54 -7.64 6.17 5.59
CA SER A 54 -7.00 5.01 4.96
C SER A 54 -7.98 3.85 4.70
N GLN A 55 -7.54 2.85 3.95
CA GLN A 55 -8.38 1.74 3.49
C GLN A 55 -8.34 0.53 4.42
N GLY A 56 -7.16 0.17 4.93
CA GLY A 56 -6.81 -1.11 5.54
C GLY A 56 -6.27 -1.04 6.97
N GLY A 57 -6.39 0.09 7.66
CA GLY A 57 -6.02 0.27 9.06
C GLY A 57 -4.77 1.13 9.26
N GLU A 58 -4.22 1.67 8.18
CA GLU A 58 -2.92 2.32 8.12
C GLU A 58 -2.85 3.55 9.02
N ASP A 59 -3.93 4.34 9.17
CA ASP A 59 -3.89 5.55 10.01
C ASP A 59 -3.45 5.22 11.44
N GLY A 60 -4.00 4.14 12.01
CA GLY A 60 -3.69 3.71 13.38
C GLY A 60 -2.33 3.00 13.49
N ILE A 61 -1.95 2.20 12.50
CA ILE A 61 -0.64 1.52 12.47
C ILE A 61 0.49 2.53 12.33
N ILE A 62 0.37 3.49 11.42
CA ILE A 62 1.34 4.57 11.21
C ILE A 62 1.51 5.38 12.50
N GLU A 63 0.41 5.78 13.13
CA GLU A 63 0.46 6.51 14.42
C GLU A 63 1.14 5.67 15.52
N TYR A 64 0.81 4.39 15.61
CA TYR A 64 1.42 3.49 16.58
C TYR A 64 2.93 3.32 16.34
N ILE A 65 3.36 3.06 15.10
CA ILE A 65 4.78 2.90 14.77
C ILE A 65 5.56 4.17 15.13
N PHE A 66 5.07 5.35 14.73
CA PHE A 66 5.75 6.61 15.06
C PHE A 66 5.74 6.93 16.56
N SER A 67 4.78 6.41 17.34
CA SER A 67 4.83 6.50 18.81
C SER A 67 6.00 5.70 19.40
N GLN A 68 6.49 4.68 18.70
CA GLN A 68 7.58 3.81 19.15
C GLN A 68 8.94 4.26 18.63
N ILE A 69 9.01 4.69 17.35
CA ILE A 69 10.29 5.04 16.70
C ILE A 69 10.56 6.56 16.67
N GLY A 70 9.58 7.40 17.00
CA GLY A 70 9.68 8.85 16.91
C GLY A 70 9.72 9.38 15.46
N THR A 71 9.66 10.71 15.33
CA THR A 71 9.65 11.41 14.03
C THR A 71 10.89 12.29 13.86
N SER A 72 11.26 12.63 12.62
CA SER A 72 12.29 13.62 12.29
C SER A 72 11.68 14.86 11.68
N SER A 73 11.38 14.83 10.39
CA SER A 73 10.95 15.96 9.58
C SER A 73 9.43 16.20 9.62
N LYS A 74 8.65 15.19 10.03
CA LYS A 74 7.20 15.07 9.80
C LYS A 74 6.83 15.32 8.35
N TYR A 75 7.71 14.87 7.45
CA TYR A 75 7.50 14.93 6.01
C TYR A 75 7.06 13.56 5.49
N TYR A 76 5.98 13.51 4.74
CA TYR A 76 5.53 12.29 4.06
C TYR A 76 5.65 12.41 2.54
N VAL A 77 5.73 11.27 1.87
CA VAL A 77 5.50 11.15 0.43
C VAL A 77 4.48 10.02 0.22
N GLU A 78 3.47 10.22 -0.62
CA GLU A 78 2.49 9.19 -0.99
C GLU A 78 2.33 9.14 -2.50
N PHE A 79 2.56 7.95 -3.07
CA PHE A 79 2.29 7.63 -4.47
C PHE A 79 0.93 6.95 -4.60
N GLY A 80 0.24 7.20 -5.72
CA GLY A 80 -1.14 6.77 -5.93
C GLY A 80 -2.10 7.44 -4.97
N ALA A 81 -1.85 8.72 -4.66
CA ALA A 81 -2.60 9.46 -3.67
C ALA A 81 -4.07 9.71 -4.03
N MET A 82 -4.53 9.34 -5.24
CA MET A 82 -5.85 9.66 -5.77
C MET A 82 -6.13 11.16 -5.63
N ASP A 83 -7.30 11.54 -5.09
CA ASP A 83 -7.66 12.93 -4.82
C ASP A 83 -7.03 13.51 -3.53
N GLY A 84 -6.19 12.74 -2.84
CA GLY A 84 -5.58 13.09 -1.55
C GLY A 84 -6.59 13.15 -0.40
N HIS A 85 -7.77 12.52 -0.56
CA HIS A 85 -8.86 12.56 0.40
C HIS A 85 -9.44 11.20 0.77
N ILE A 86 -9.63 10.32 -0.19
CA ILE A 86 -10.20 8.98 0.00
C ILE A 86 -9.06 7.97 -0.06
N CYS A 87 -9.11 6.95 0.80
CA CYS A 87 -8.09 5.90 0.89
C CYS A 87 -6.66 6.42 1.07
N SER A 88 -6.48 7.60 1.67
CA SER A 88 -5.16 8.22 1.82
C SER A 88 -4.52 7.81 3.14
N ASN A 89 -3.28 7.34 3.06
CA ASN A 89 -2.46 6.97 4.22
C ASN A 89 -1.86 8.19 4.94
N THR A 90 -1.89 9.37 4.32
CA THR A 90 -1.25 10.58 4.85
C THR A 90 -2.22 11.69 5.25
N LYS A 91 -3.49 11.61 4.86
CA LYS A 91 -4.48 12.65 5.18
C LYS A 91 -4.65 12.89 6.68
N TYR A 92 -4.73 11.84 7.50
CA TYR A 92 -4.84 12.02 8.94
C TYR A 92 -3.64 12.78 9.52
N LEU A 93 -2.43 12.46 9.03
CA LEU A 93 -1.21 13.15 9.43
C LEU A 93 -1.20 14.62 9.03
N ARG A 94 -1.57 14.90 7.76
CA ARG A 94 -1.66 16.25 7.20
C ARG A 94 -2.63 17.13 7.99
N GLU A 95 -3.86 16.67 8.17
CA GLU A 95 -4.95 17.48 8.72
C GLU A 95 -4.90 17.61 10.26
N PHE A 96 -4.39 16.59 10.96
CA PHE A 96 -4.52 16.50 12.43
C PHE A 96 -3.20 16.38 13.19
N LYS A 97 -2.08 16.09 12.52
CA LYS A 97 -0.78 15.89 13.19
C LYS A 97 0.28 16.91 12.79
N GLY A 98 -0.08 17.86 11.91
CA GLY A 98 0.80 18.94 11.47
C GLY A 98 1.93 18.44 10.56
N TRP A 99 1.73 17.34 9.85
CA TRP A 99 2.68 16.84 8.87
C TRP A 99 2.51 17.61 7.57
N THR A 100 3.59 17.71 6.82
CA THR A 100 3.59 18.21 5.43
C THR A 100 4.13 17.12 4.53
N GLY A 101 3.98 17.25 3.23
CA GLY A 101 4.47 16.20 2.35
C GLY A 101 4.16 16.43 0.89
N LEU A 102 4.57 15.46 0.08
CA LEU A 102 4.35 15.41 -1.36
C LEU A 102 3.34 14.30 -1.66
N LEU A 103 2.33 14.62 -2.46
CA LEU A 103 1.43 13.62 -3.02
C LEU A 103 1.67 13.54 -4.52
N ILE A 104 1.76 12.33 -5.05
CA ILE A 104 1.88 12.09 -6.48
C ILE A 104 0.82 11.11 -6.93
N ASP A 105 0.13 11.45 -8.01
CA ASP A 105 -0.84 10.57 -8.65
C ASP A 105 -0.79 10.70 -10.18
N CYS A 106 -1.17 9.66 -10.92
CA CYS A 106 -1.13 9.71 -12.38
C CYS A 106 -2.35 10.39 -13.04
N ASN A 107 -3.43 10.62 -12.28
CA ASN A 107 -4.71 11.14 -12.76
C ASN A 107 -5.12 12.45 -12.09
N TYR A 108 -4.76 12.65 -10.83
CA TYR A 108 -5.21 13.77 -10.01
C TYR A 108 -4.13 14.84 -9.78
N GLU A 109 -4.59 16.07 -9.57
CA GLU A 109 -3.74 17.22 -9.21
C GLU A 109 -4.50 18.11 -8.21
N ASN A 110 -3.79 18.62 -7.19
CA ASN A 110 -4.30 19.63 -6.28
C ASN A 110 -3.13 20.31 -5.55
N HIS A 111 -2.69 21.44 -6.08
CA HIS A 111 -1.56 22.17 -5.52
C HIS A 111 -1.80 22.70 -4.09
N GLN A 112 -3.05 22.81 -3.62
CA GLN A 112 -3.33 23.25 -2.25
C GLN A 112 -2.89 22.22 -1.19
N ILE A 113 -2.80 20.95 -1.57
CA ILE A 113 -2.34 19.86 -0.71
C ILE A 113 -1.02 19.25 -1.21
N ASN A 114 -0.29 19.98 -2.07
CA ASN A 114 0.95 19.54 -2.72
C ASN A 114 0.79 18.21 -3.48
N LEU A 115 -0.37 18.02 -4.15
CA LEU A 115 -0.65 16.91 -5.04
C LEU A 115 -0.32 17.27 -6.48
N HIS A 116 0.61 16.52 -7.07
CA HIS A 116 1.10 16.72 -8.43
C HIS A 116 0.82 15.52 -9.32
N LYS A 117 0.46 15.81 -10.56
CA LYS A 117 0.14 14.78 -11.53
C LYS A 117 1.40 14.26 -12.23
N HIS A 118 1.86 13.07 -11.85
CA HIS A 118 2.97 12.37 -12.52
C HIS A 118 2.69 10.88 -12.65
N PHE A 119 3.11 10.30 -13.77
CA PHE A 119 3.19 8.85 -13.92
C PHE A 119 4.57 8.39 -13.45
N ILE A 120 4.64 7.65 -12.35
CA ILE A 120 5.90 7.26 -11.72
C ILE A 120 6.47 6.02 -12.40
N THR A 121 7.78 6.04 -12.67
CA THR A 121 8.53 4.90 -13.18
C THR A 121 9.84 4.76 -12.40
N ALA A 122 10.54 3.64 -12.61
CA ALA A 122 11.82 3.41 -11.96
C ALA A 122 12.89 4.41 -12.46
N GLU A 123 12.77 4.88 -13.71
CA GLU A 123 13.71 5.83 -14.31
C GLU A 123 13.51 7.27 -13.83
N ASN A 124 12.28 7.65 -13.43
CA ASN A 124 11.98 9.05 -13.11
C ASN A 124 11.87 9.34 -11.62
N ILE A 125 11.77 8.33 -10.75
CA ILE A 125 11.45 8.54 -9.33
C ILE A 125 12.43 9.47 -8.62
N ASN A 126 13.73 9.31 -8.85
CA ASN A 126 14.75 10.16 -8.24
C ASN A 126 14.66 11.60 -8.76
N ALA A 127 14.40 11.79 -10.05
CA ALA A 127 14.23 13.12 -10.62
C ALA A 127 12.97 13.81 -10.08
N LEU A 128 11.89 13.06 -9.80
CA LEU A 128 10.70 13.59 -9.17
C LEU A 128 10.96 14.01 -7.71
N PHE A 129 11.77 13.25 -6.97
CA PHE A 129 12.13 13.61 -5.59
C PHE A 129 12.96 14.89 -5.54
N GLU A 130 13.92 15.05 -6.46
CA GLU A 130 14.71 16.27 -6.59
C GLU A 130 13.85 17.46 -7.07
N LEU A 131 12.94 17.25 -8.03
CA LEU A 131 12.05 18.29 -8.56
C LEU A 131 11.17 18.91 -7.48
N HIS A 132 10.72 18.10 -6.52
CA HIS A 132 9.79 18.51 -5.47
C HIS A 132 10.47 18.74 -4.11
N ASP A 133 11.80 18.88 -4.10
CA ASP A 133 12.60 19.18 -2.91
C ASP A 133 12.31 18.21 -1.73
N VAL A 134 12.14 16.92 -2.04
CA VAL A 134 11.87 15.91 -1.00
C VAL A 134 13.07 15.83 -0.05
N PRO A 135 12.88 15.96 1.28
CA PRO A 135 13.98 15.87 2.23
C PRO A 135 14.53 14.44 2.32
N TYR A 136 15.85 14.31 2.47
CA TYR A 136 16.52 13.02 2.63
C TYR A 136 16.09 12.27 3.90
N ASP A 137 15.69 13.00 4.95
CA ASP A 137 15.20 12.51 6.23
C ASP A 137 13.66 12.51 6.34
N LEU A 138 12.95 12.31 5.22
CA LEU A 138 11.50 12.11 5.24
C LEU A 138 11.11 11.00 6.24
N ASP A 139 9.97 11.18 6.90
CA ASP A 139 9.50 10.24 7.91
C ASP A 139 8.73 9.07 7.27
N LEU A 140 7.81 9.37 6.36
CA LEU A 140 6.89 8.37 5.79
C LEU A 140 6.97 8.35 4.26
N LEU A 141 7.07 7.15 3.69
CA LEU A 141 6.88 6.90 2.27
C LEU A 141 5.79 5.85 2.08
N SER A 142 4.68 6.22 1.46
CA SER A 142 3.59 5.33 1.05
C SER A 142 3.68 5.07 -0.46
N ILE A 143 3.74 3.81 -0.86
CA ILE A 143 3.90 3.36 -2.25
C ILE A 143 2.73 2.45 -2.60
N ASP A 144 1.82 2.96 -3.41
CA ASP A 144 0.72 2.20 -3.99
C ASP A 144 0.48 2.76 -5.39
N ILE A 145 1.03 2.14 -6.43
CA ILE A 145 0.88 2.58 -7.83
C ILE A 145 0.31 1.47 -8.71
N ASP A 146 -0.42 0.53 -8.09
CA ASP A 146 -1.08 -0.61 -8.71
C ASP A 146 -0.16 -1.42 -9.66
N GLY A 147 1.09 -1.71 -9.29
CA GLY A 147 1.95 -2.53 -10.16
C GLY A 147 3.45 -2.46 -9.90
N ASN A 148 4.08 -1.37 -10.31
CA ASN A 148 5.54 -1.26 -10.35
C ASN A 148 6.18 -0.91 -8.98
N ASP A 149 5.45 -1.10 -7.88
CA ASP A 149 5.80 -0.72 -6.51
C ASP A 149 7.19 -1.22 -6.12
N PHE A 150 7.47 -2.50 -6.39
CA PHE A 150 8.77 -3.13 -6.19
C PHE A 150 9.90 -2.37 -6.91
N TYR A 151 9.69 -2.03 -8.18
CA TYR A 151 10.70 -1.41 -9.03
C TYR A 151 10.95 0.04 -8.67
N VAL A 152 9.90 0.79 -8.33
CA VAL A 152 10.00 2.17 -7.87
C VAL A 152 10.76 2.23 -6.55
N TRP A 153 10.45 1.35 -5.59
CA TRP A 153 11.21 1.29 -4.35
C TRP A 153 12.65 0.82 -4.57
N HIS A 154 12.87 -0.15 -5.47
CA HIS A 154 14.22 -0.60 -5.81
C HIS A 154 15.09 0.53 -6.39
N ALA A 155 14.53 1.34 -7.29
CA ALA A 155 15.23 2.42 -7.98
C ALA A 155 15.44 3.69 -7.14
N LEU A 156 14.66 3.89 -6.07
CA LEU A 156 14.81 5.05 -5.18
C LEU A 156 16.22 5.09 -4.55
N ASP A 157 16.89 6.24 -4.69
CA ASP A 157 18.26 6.50 -4.21
C ASP A 157 18.37 6.26 -2.71
N GLU A 158 19.47 5.65 -2.28
CA GLU A 158 19.75 5.32 -0.87
C GLU A 158 19.90 6.55 0.03
N LYS A 159 20.07 7.75 -0.55
CA LYS A 159 20.09 9.02 0.20
C LYS A 159 18.71 9.35 0.79
N TYR A 160 17.62 8.88 0.18
CA TYR A 160 16.28 9.00 0.74
C TYR A 160 16.04 7.79 1.65
N ARG A 161 16.02 8.02 2.96
CA ARG A 161 15.87 6.95 3.95
C ARG A 161 14.64 7.18 4.82
N PRO A 162 13.41 6.91 4.29
CA PRO A 162 12.19 7.00 5.06
C PRO A 162 12.28 6.24 6.38
N ARG A 163 11.74 6.79 7.45
CA ARG A 163 11.71 6.13 8.78
C ARG A 163 10.64 5.06 8.86
N LEU A 164 9.59 5.19 8.05
CA LEU A 164 8.55 4.19 7.80
C LEU A 164 8.25 4.15 6.29
N ILE A 165 8.19 2.95 5.74
CA ILE A 165 7.68 2.68 4.41
C ILE A 165 6.41 1.85 4.54
N VAL A 166 5.35 2.30 3.87
CA VAL A 166 4.10 1.55 3.66
C VAL A 166 4.06 1.24 2.17
N ILE A 167 3.93 -0.03 1.79
CA ILE A 167 3.99 -0.43 0.38
C ILE A 167 2.96 -1.51 0.06
N GLU A 168 2.23 -1.32 -1.04
CA GLU A 168 1.31 -2.31 -1.57
C GLU A 168 2.05 -3.62 -1.85
N TYR A 169 1.46 -4.75 -1.47
CA TYR A 169 1.95 -6.06 -1.86
C TYR A 169 0.83 -6.95 -2.37
N ASN A 170 1.22 -7.94 -3.16
CA ASN A 170 0.29 -8.88 -3.76
C ASN A 170 -0.01 -10.04 -2.80
N GLY A 171 -1.05 -9.86 -1.97
CA GLY A 171 -1.58 -10.88 -1.07
C GLY A 171 -2.27 -12.08 -1.73
N ASN A 172 -2.28 -12.19 -3.07
CA ASN A 172 -2.80 -13.39 -3.76
C ASN A 172 -1.81 -14.55 -3.71
N PHE A 173 -0.52 -14.23 -3.58
CA PHE A 173 0.55 -15.19 -3.69
C PHE A 173 1.15 -15.46 -2.29
N PRO A 174 1.12 -16.72 -1.81
CA PRO A 174 1.68 -17.07 -0.52
C PRO A 174 3.21 -16.88 -0.46
N PRO A 175 3.79 -16.84 0.75
CA PRO A 175 5.21 -16.51 0.93
C PRO A 175 6.18 -17.45 0.19
N ASP A 176 5.83 -18.71 -0.03
CA ASP A 176 6.70 -19.72 -0.65
C ASP A 176 6.93 -19.51 -2.17
N GLN A 177 6.14 -18.66 -2.82
CA GLN A 177 6.25 -18.46 -4.28
C GLN A 177 7.36 -17.49 -4.70
N ASN A 178 7.69 -16.50 -3.87
CA ASN A 178 8.67 -15.43 -4.13
C ASN A 178 8.59 -14.83 -5.56
N VAL A 179 7.51 -14.08 -5.83
CA VAL A 179 7.13 -13.64 -7.18
C VAL A 179 6.97 -12.13 -7.30
N VAL A 180 7.31 -11.59 -8.47
CA VAL A 180 7.19 -10.18 -8.88
C VAL A 180 6.57 -10.10 -10.28
N ILE A 181 5.79 -9.07 -10.60
CA ILE A 181 5.40 -8.82 -12.00
C ILE A 181 6.62 -8.46 -12.86
N PHE A 182 6.54 -8.64 -14.18
CA PHE A 182 7.59 -8.15 -15.08
C PHE A 182 7.52 -6.62 -15.18
N TYR A 183 8.68 -5.95 -15.16
CA TYR A 183 8.71 -4.49 -15.26
C TYR A 183 8.16 -3.99 -16.60
N ASN A 184 7.19 -3.08 -16.53
CA ASN A 184 6.68 -2.36 -17.70
C ASN A 184 6.46 -0.89 -17.30
N PRO A 185 7.24 0.07 -17.84
CA PRO A 185 7.09 1.49 -17.47
C PRO A 185 5.75 2.10 -17.91
N TYR A 186 4.94 1.39 -18.70
CA TYR A 186 3.59 1.78 -19.10
C TYR A 186 2.52 0.85 -18.48
N HIS A 187 2.83 0.19 -17.37
CA HIS A 187 1.88 -0.68 -16.69
C HIS A 187 0.66 0.11 -16.22
N HIS A 188 -0.52 -0.36 -16.60
CA HIS A 188 -1.78 0.06 -15.99
C HIS A 188 -2.45 -1.19 -15.48
N TRP A 189 -2.87 -1.15 -14.21
CA TRP A 189 -3.55 -2.27 -13.63
C TRP A 189 -4.88 -2.54 -14.33
N ASP A 190 -5.12 -3.80 -14.64
CA ASP A 190 -6.33 -4.25 -15.33
C ASP A 190 -7.36 -4.85 -14.34
N GLY A 191 -7.17 -4.63 -13.04
CA GLY A 191 -8.00 -5.15 -11.96
C GLY A 191 -7.76 -6.62 -11.64
N SER A 192 -6.73 -7.26 -12.21
CA SER A 192 -6.42 -8.68 -11.99
C SER A 192 -5.39 -8.91 -10.89
N SER A 193 -5.15 -10.18 -10.54
CA SER A 193 -4.08 -10.59 -9.62
C SER A 193 -2.65 -10.34 -10.13
N TYR A 194 -2.46 -9.67 -11.29
CA TYR A 194 -1.15 -9.34 -11.85
C TYR A 194 -0.76 -7.89 -11.55
N PHE A 195 -0.18 -7.69 -10.37
CA PHE A 195 0.36 -6.42 -9.87
C PHE A 195 1.45 -6.72 -8.82
N GLY A 196 2.31 -5.74 -8.55
CA GLY A 196 3.23 -5.74 -7.42
C GLY A 196 4.15 -6.95 -7.31
N ALA A 197 4.46 -7.26 -6.05
CA ALA A 197 5.24 -8.41 -5.64
C ALA A 197 4.64 -9.04 -4.39
N ASN A 198 4.87 -10.33 -4.15
CA ASN A 198 4.41 -10.96 -2.92
C ASN A 198 5.27 -10.53 -1.71
N ILE A 199 4.82 -10.90 -0.50
CA ILE A 199 5.48 -10.51 0.76
C ILE A 199 6.96 -10.92 0.83
N THR A 200 7.32 -12.08 0.28
CA THR A 200 8.71 -12.58 0.31
C THR A 200 9.63 -11.74 -0.57
N ALA A 201 9.21 -11.40 -1.78
CA ALA A 201 10.00 -10.55 -2.67
C ALA A 201 10.15 -9.13 -2.08
N MET A 202 9.09 -8.57 -1.50
CA MET A 202 9.15 -7.27 -0.80
C MET A 202 10.06 -7.32 0.43
N GLN A 203 10.00 -8.39 1.23
CA GLN A 203 10.89 -8.57 2.39
C GLN A 203 12.35 -8.63 1.96
N GLN A 204 12.66 -9.36 0.88
CA GLN A 204 14.01 -9.44 0.33
C GLN A 204 14.50 -8.08 -0.18
N LEU A 205 13.64 -7.31 -0.85
CA LEU A 205 13.95 -5.94 -1.28
C LEU A 205 14.23 -5.02 -0.07
N GLY A 206 13.38 -5.06 0.95
CA GLY A 206 13.59 -4.34 2.21
C GLY A 206 14.93 -4.65 2.83
N ARG A 207 15.29 -5.95 2.92
CA ARG A 207 16.60 -6.38 3.43
C ARG A 207 17.76 -5.80 2.62
N LEU A 208 17.67 -5.79 1.29
CA LEU A 208 18.70 -5.19 0.43
C LEU A 208 18.85 -3.68 0.68
N LYS A 209 17.76 -2.99 1.02
CA LYS A 209 17.75 -1.55 1.27
C LYS A 209 17.97 -1.17 2.75
N GLY A 210 18.24 -2.14 3.63
CA GLY A 210 18.50 -1.89 5.06
C GLY A 210 17.25 -1.71 5.92
N TYR A 211 16.13 -2.28 5.49
CA TYR A 211 14.84 -2.25 6.18
C TYR A 211 14.43 -3.64 6.69
N SER A 212 13.65 -3.64 7.77
CA SER A 212 12.99 -4.80 8.32
C SER A 212 11.49 -4.72 8.10
N LEU A 213 10.90 -5.82 7.62
CA LEU A 213 9.46 -6.00 7.56
C LEU A 213 8.92 -6.22 8.98
N ILE A 214 7.97 -5.40 9.41
CA ILE A 214 7.43 -5.44 10.77
C ILE A 214 5.96 -5.81 10.86
N TYR A 215 5.20 -5.58 9.79
CA TYR A 215 3.76 -5.84 9.77
C TYR A 215 3.22 -5.94 8.35
N ALA A 216 2.11 -6.65 8.20
CA ALA A 216 1.20 -6.57 7.06
C ALA A 216 -0.19 -6.28 7.62
N ASP A 217 -0.93 -5.35 7.03
CA ASP A 217 -2.28 -5.05 7.51
C ASP A 217 -3.21 -6.25 7.37
N SER A 218 -4.28 -6.27 8.16
CA SER A 218 -5.24 -7.37 8.20
C SER A 218 -6.08 -7.51 6.93
N THR A 219 -6.07 -6.50 6.05
CA THR A 219 -6.70 -6.59 4.73
C THR A 219 -5.81 -7.28 3.70
N GLY A 220 -4.52 -7.44 4.00
CA GLY A 220 -3.51 -8.05 3.15
C GLY A 220 -3.09 -7.17 1.97
N CYS A 221 -3.23 -5.85 2.09
CA CYS A 221 -2.92 -4.90 1.03
C CYS A 221 -1.53 -4.27 1.19
N ASN A 222 -1.16 -3.84 2.41
CA ASN A 222 0.06 -3.08 2.66
C ASN A 222 1.02 -3.78 3.63
N LEU A 223 2.31 -3.64 3.34
CA LEU A 223 3.42 -4.01 4.22
C LEU A 223 4.04 -2.78 4.86
N PHE A 224 4.54 -2.95 6.08
CA PHE A 224 5.20 -1.90 6.85
C PHE A 224 6.66 -2.26 7.08
N PHE A 225 7.54 -1.35 6.69
CA PHE A 225 8.99 -1.49 6.82
C PHE A 225 9.58 -0.31 7.58
N ILE A 226 10.54 -0.60 8.47
CA ILE A 226 11.33 0.44 9.16
C ILE A 226 12.83 0.15 9.01
N PRO A 227 13.71 1.16 9.06
CA PRO A 227 15.15 0.94 9.08
C PRO A 227 15.56 -0.01 10.20
N ASN A 228 16.51 -0.89 9.93
CA ASN A 228 16.94 -1.95 10.87
C ASN A 228 17.32 -1.41 12.26
N GLU A 229 17.97 -0.24 12.30
CA GLU A 229 18.40 0.43 13.53
C GLU A 229 17.25 1.04 14.36
N LEU A 230 16.05 1.15 13.79
CA LEU A 230 14.86 1.70 14.47
C LEU A 230 13.93 0.64 15.02
N VAL A 231 14.18 -0.65 14.77
CA VAL A 231 13.30 -1.75 15.22
C VAL A 231 13.23 -1.81 16.75
N PRO A 232 12.06 -1.51 17.36
CA PRO A 232 11.91 -1.59 18.81
C PRO A 232 11.99 -3.04 19.30
N HIS A 233 12.57 -3.25 20.49
CA HIS A 233 12.61 -4.57 21.13
C HIS A 233 11.22 -5.17 21.42
N SER A 234 10.18 -4.33 21.48
CA SER A 234 8.80 -4.75 21.71
C SER A 234 8.14 -5.40 20.49
N PHE A 235 8.68 -5.19 19.28
CA PHE A 235 8.07 -5.77 18.08
C PHE A 235 8.52 -7.22 17.91
N THR A 236 7.58 -8.08 17.54
CA THR A 236 7.79 -9.52 17.34
C THR A 236 7.57 -9.90 15.88
N HIS A 237 8.02 -11.10 15.48
CA HIS A 237 7.84 -11.64 14.13
C HIS A 237 8.48 -10.82 13.00
N ILE A 238 9.49 -10.01 13.33
CA ILE A 238 10.23 -9.20 12.37
C ILE A 238 10.81 -10.08 11.27
N ASN A 239 10.55 -9.70 10.01
CA ASN A 239 10.94 -10.43 8.81
C ASN A 239 10.39 -11.87 8.68
N ASP A 240 9.51 -12.32 9.58
CA ASP A 240 8.85 -13.62 9.48
C ASP A 240 7.65 -13.52 8.53
N VAL A 241 7.93 -13.72 7.24
CA VAL A 241 6.93 -13.63 6.18
C VAL A 241 5.78 -14.63 6.34
N TYR A 242 5.98 -15.75 7.04
CA TYR A 242 4.91 -16.73 7.24
C TYR A 242 3.97 -16.32 8.36
N THR A 243 4.50 -15.73 9.43
CA THR A 243 3.67 -15.21 10.52
C THR A 243 2.98 -13.90 10.14
N LEU A 244 3.66 -13.03 9.38
CA LEU A 244 3.13 -11.72 9.02
C LEU A 244 2.16 -11.75 7.84
N TYR A 245 2.23 -12.75 6.96
CA TYR A 245 1.41 -12.80 5.74
C TYR A 245 -0.09 -12.74 6.03
N GLN A 246 -0.75 -11.80 5.37
CA GLN A 246 -2.21 -11.72 5.25
C GLN A 246 -2.60 -11.95 3.79
N ALA A 247 -3.63 -12.74 3.56
CA ALA A 247 -4.09 -13.04 2.20
C ALA A 247 -5.06 -11.96 1.72
N HIS A 248 -4.88 -11.51 0.47
CA HIS A 248 -5.80 -10.63 -0.22
C HIS A 248 -6.07 -11.17 -1.62
N HIS A 249 -7.28 -11.70 -1.83
CA HIS A 249 -7.64 -12.35 -3.09
C HIS A 249 -8.40 -11.40 -4.01
N HIS A 250 -7.77 -11.02 -5.13
CA HIS A 250 -8.47 -10.31 -6.19
C HIS A 250 -9.36 -11.29 -6.97
N PRO A 251 -10.62 -10.90 -7.27
CA PRO A 251 -11.59 -11.80 -7.89
C PRO A 251 -11.25 -12.15 -9.35
N LYS A 252 -10.48 -11.29 -10.03
CA LYS A 252 -10.04 -11.51 -11.41
C LYS A 252 -8.63 -12.08 -11.38
N THR A 253 -8.46 -13.35 -11.71
CA THR A 253 -7.14 -13.96 -11.87
C THR A 253 -6.51 -13.55 -13.20
N SER A 254 -5.18 -13.60 -13.26
CA SER A 254 -4.40 -13.35 -14.46
C SER A 254 -3.54 -14.56 -14.81
N ASP A 255 -3.46 -14.89 -16.10
CA ASP A 255 -2.56 -15.93 -16.63
C ASP A 255 -1.17 -15.37 -16.99
N LYS A 256 -0.95 -14.06 -16.76
CA LYS A 256 0.35 -13.42 -17.00
C LYS A 256 1.40 -14.03 -16.06
N LYS A 257 2.54 -14.41 -16.63
CA LYS A 257 3.65 -15.01 -15.89
C LYS A 257 4.27 -13.98 -14.93
N MET A 258 4.35 -14.34 -13.65
CA MET A 258 5.22 -13.67 -12.67
C MET A 258 6.66 -14.17 -12.81
N ILE A 259 7.63 -13.35 -12.41
CA ILE A 259 9.06 -13.65 -12.46
C ILE A 259 9.64 -13.78 -11.04
N SER A 260 10.81 -14.40 -10.91
CA SER A 260 11.50 -14.50 -9.62
C SER A 260 12.04 -13.13 -9.17
N PHE A 261 12.35 -13.02 -7.88
CA PHE A 261 13.03 -11.86 -7.32
C PHE A 261 14.35 -11.53 -8.05
N GLU A 262 15.17 -12.52 -8.34
CA GLU A 262 16.45 -12.37 -9.05
C GLU A 262 16.25 -11.92 -10.50
N GLU A 263 15.23 -12.44 -11.19
CA GLU A 263 14.87 -11.95 -12.53
C GLU A 263 14.44 -10.47 -12.45
N ALA A 264 13.62 -10.10 -11.47
CA ALA A 264 13.13 -8.73 -11.28
C ALA A 264 14.27 -7.72 -11.02
N LEU A 265 15.26 -8.08 -10.19
CA LEU A 265 16.43 -7.23 -9.94
C LEU A 265 17.23 -6.88 -11.21
N ASN A 266 17.12 -7.70 -12.26
CA ASN A 266 17.81 -7.48 -13.53
C ASN A 266 16.96 -6.73 -14.57
N CYS A 267 15.68 -6.45 -14.29
CA CYS A 267 14.77 -5.79 -15.23
C CYS A 267 15.06 -4.29 -15.39
N VAL A 268 15.51 -3.61 -14.33
CA VAL A 268 15.83 -2.17 -14.35
C VAL A 268 17.32 -2.01 -14.10
N LYS A 269 18.03 -1.43 -15.05
CA LYS A 269 19.45 -1.07 -14.85
C LYS A 269 19.51 0.18 -13.98
N LYS A 270 20.23 0.08 -12.86
CA LYS A 270 20.61 1.24 -12.04
C LYS A 270 21.50 2.20 -12.83
#